data_AF-A0A4Y2LAJ6-F1
#
_entry.id   AF-A0A4Y2LAJ6-F1
#
_cell.length_a   1.000
_cell.length_b   1.000
_cell.length_c   1.000
_cell.angle_alpha   90.00
_cell.angle_beta   90.00
_cell.angle_gamma   90.00
#
_symmetry.space_group_name_H-M   'P 1'
#
loop_
_entity.id
_entity.type
_entity.pdbx_description
1 polymer ?
#
loop_
_entity_poly.entity_id
_entity_poly.type
_entity_poly.pdbx_seq_one_letter_code
_entity_poly.pdbx_strand_id
1 'polypeptide(L)'
;MFKRIYTGAIEPFMLYGHGAWGHRLHLKTVDRILNGIQRRPLIKVTRAFRTTSTAALQVIAGLLPLTLKAVEVYTKFLLLTIKTNATVGNLELLSNEVETKIDIYDWHLADCGSRFHLEWSHLLAKT
;
A
#
# COMPACT_ATOMS: atom_id res chain seq x y z
N MET A 1 -6.04 23.63 2.21
CA MET A 1 -7.39 23.04 2.35
C MET A 1 -7.63 21.88 1.38
N PHE A 2 -7.65 22.12 0.05
CA PHE A 2 -7.91 21.06 -0.95
C PHE A 2 -6.98 19.85 -0.89
N LYS A 3 -5.69 20.04 -0.54
CA LYS A 3 -4.74 18.94 -0.35
C LYS A 3 -5.20 17.95 0.73
N ARG A 4 -5.78 18.45 1.83
CA ARG A 4 -6.31 17.61 2.93
C ARG A 4 -7.53 16.81 2.48
N ILE A 5 -8.40 17.40 1.68
CA ILE A 5 -9.58 16.71 1.12
C ILE A 5 -9.13 15.61 0.15
N TYR A 6 -8.12 15.90 -0.67
CA TYR A 6 -7.57 14.91 -1.60
C TYR A 6 -7.01 13.70 -0.85
N THR A 7 -6.07 13.91 0.07
CA THR A 7 -5.43 12.82 0.81
C THR A 7 -6.38 12.13 1.79
N GLY A 8 -7.33 12.86 2.38
CA GLY A 8 -8.24 12.33 3.39
C GLY A 8 -9.50 11.65 2.86
N ALA A 9 -9.96 11.99 1.66
CA ALA A 9 -11.22 11.47 1.12
C ALA A 9 -11.05 10.85 -0.27
N ILE A 10 -10.47 11.60 -1.23
CA ILE A 10 -10.43 11.17 -2.63
C ILE A 10 -9.46 9.98 -2.82
N GLU A 11 -8.26 10.09 -2.25
CA GLU A 11 -7.23 9.06 -2.31
C GLU A 11 -7.71 7.73 -1.71
N PRO A 12 -8.19 7.66 -0.45
CA PRO A 12 -8.68 6.41 0.12
C PRO A 12 -9.92 5.88 -0.60
N PHE A 13 -10.82 6.75 -1.07
CA PHE A 13 -12.00 6.32 -1.83
C PHE A 13 -11.61 5.60 -3.12
N MET A 14 -10.65 6.13 -3.88
CA MET A 14 -10.19 5.49 -5.10
C MET A 14 -9.41 4.20 -4.82
N LEU A 15 -8.57 4.22 -3.77
CA LEU A 15 -7.75 3.07 -3.41
C LEU A 15 -8.56 1.94 -2.79
N TYR A 16 -9.71 2.19 -2.14
CA TYR A 16 -10.56 1.15 -1.54
C TYR A 16 -10.84 -0.03 -2.48
N GLY A 17 -11.01 0.23 -3.78
CA GLY A 17 -11.25 -0.80 -4.79
C GLY A 17 -10.01 -1.59 -5.24
N HIS A 18 -8.83 -1.40 -4.64
CA HIS A 18 -7.56 -1.95 -5.12
C HIS A 18 -7.59 -3.48 -5.32
N GLY A 19 -8.35 -4.23 -4.51
CA GLY A 19 -8.47 -5.67 -4.67
C GLY A 19 -9.17 -6.08 -5.98
N ALA A 20 -10.13 -5.28 -6.44
CA ALA A 20 -10.90 -5.56 -7.65
C ALA A 20 -10.13 -5.27 -8.94
N TRP A 21 -9.33 -4.20 -8.97
CA TRP A 21 -8.67 -3.73 -10.21
C TRP A 21 -7.13 -3.69 -10.14
N GLY A 22 -6.52 -3.96 -8.97
CA GLY A 22 -5.06 -3.85 -8.77
C GLY A 22 -4.24 -4.77 -9.67
N HIS A 23 -4.76 -5.95 -10.02
CA HIS A 23 -4.13 -6.85 -11.00
C HIS A 23 -3.94 -6.21 -12.39
N ARG A 24 -4.68 -5.14 -12.70
CA ARG A 24 -4.63 -4.41 -13.98
C ARG A 24 -3.74 -3.16 -13.94
N LEU A 25 -3.00 -2.93 -12.85
CA LEU A 25 -2.12 -1.76 -12.70
C LEU A 25 -1.04 -1.64 -13.79
N HIS A 26 -0.66 -2.76 -14.42
CA HIS A 26 0.28 -2.78 -15.55
C HIS A 26 -0.30 -2.17 -16.84
N LEU A 27 -1.64 -2.01 -16.93
CA LEU A 27 -2.28 -1.45 -18.11
C LEU A 27 -2.18 0.07 -18.14
N LYS A 28 -1.68 0.62 -19.27
CA LYS A 28 -1.62 2.07 -19.52
C LYS A 28 -2.98 2.76 -19.41
N THR A 29 -4.07 2.05 -19.67
CA THR A 29 -5.45 2.56 -19.52
C THR A 29 -5.77 2.91 -18.07
N VAL A 30 -5.36 2.06 -17.13
CA VAL A 30 -5.57 2.29 -15.68
C VAL A 30 -4.75 3.48 -15.22
N ASP A 31 -3.48 3.57 -15.62
CA ASP A 31 -2.63 4.72 -15.32
C ASP A 31 -3.22 6.03 -15.86
N ARG A 32 -3.76 6.04 -17.09
CA ARG A 32 -4.44 7.21 -17.66
C ARG A 32 -5.68 7.61 -16.85
N ILE A 33 -6.48 6.65 -16.39
CA ILE A 33 -7.66 6.91 -15.56
C ILE A 33 -7.25 7.50 -14.21
N LEU A 34 -6.28 6.89 -13.53
CA LEU A 34 -5.78 7.36 -12.23
C LEU A 34 -5.21 8.78 -12.34
N ASN A 35 -4.38 9.03 -13.36
CA ASN A 35 -3.86 10.37 -13.62
C ASN A 35 -4.97 11.38 -13.92
N GLY A 36 -6.02 10.99 -14.64
CA GLY A 36 -7.19 11.84 -14.90
C GLY A 36 -7.95 12.22 -13.63
N ILE A 37 -8.17 11.25 -12.73
CA ILE A 37 -8.82 11.45 -11.43
C ILE A 37 -7.98 12.39 -10.55
N GLN A 38 -6.66 12.15 -10.46
CA GLN A 38 -5.75 12.97 -9.67
C GLN A 38 -5.65 14.40 -10.22
N ARG A 39 -5.71 14.57 -11.53
CA ARG A 39 -5.47 15.87 -12.18
C ARG A 39 -6.37 16.98 -11.68
N ARG A 40 -7.67 16.72 -11.52
CA ARG A 40 -8.67 17.72 -11.14
C ARG A 40 -8.38 18.38 -9.79
N PRO A 41 -8.17 17.63 -8.68
CA PRO A 41 -7.80 18.23 -7.40
C PRO A 41 -6.43 18.91 -7.45
N LEU A 42 -5.46 18.38 -8.20
CA LEU A 42 -4.12 18.97 -8.30
C LEU A 42 -4.12 20.38 -8.90
N ILE A 43 -4.90 20.62 -9.96
CA ILE A 43 -5.07 21.97 -10.53
C ILE A 43 -5.64 22.93 -9.46
N LYS A 44 -6.61 22.48 -8.66
CA LYS A 44 -7.23 23.30 -7.61
C LYS A 44 -6.28 23.59 -6.44
N VAL A 45 -5.43 22.64 -6.08
CA VAL A 45 -4.42 22.79 -5.02
C VAL A 45 -3.33 23.78 -5.43
N THR A 46 -2.79 23.62 -6.64
CA THR A 46 -1.65 24.41 -7.14
C THR A 46 -2.06 25.74 -7.77
N ARG A 47 -3.34 25.91 -8.12
CA ARG A 47 -3.87 27.04 -8.90
C ARG A 47 -3.17 27.23 -10.26
N ALA A 48 -2.62 26.15 -10.81
CA ALA A 48 -1.93 26.15 -12.09
C ALA A 48 -2.90 26.19 -13.29
N PHE A 49 -2.35 26.40 -14.49
CA PHE A 49 -3.12 26.37 -15.74
C PHE A 49 -3.62 24.96 -16.08
N ARG A 50 -4.70 24.90 -16.87
CA ARG A 50 -5.26 23.64 -17.38
C ARG A 50 -4.36 22.92 -18.39
N THR A 51 -3.32 23.58 -18.91
CA THR A 51 -2.33 23.02 -19.84
C THR A 51 -1.09 22.47 -19.13
N THR A 52 -0.91 22.76 -17.84
CA THR A 52 0.25 22.27 -17.06
C THR A 52 0.21 20.74 -16.96
N SER A 53 1.37 20.10 -17.18
CA SER A 53 1.51 18.64 -17.15
C SER A 53 1.19 18.05 -15.77
N THR A 54 0.56 16.86 -15.72
CA THR A 54 0.18 16.22 -14.45
C THR A 54 1.39 15.89 -13.58
N ALA A 55 2.51 15.46 -14.19
CA ALA A 55 3.76 15.20 -13.49
C ALA A 55 4.29 16.45 -12.77
N ALA A 56 4.31 17.60 -13.45
CA ALA A 56 4.73 18.86 -12.81
C ALA A 56 3.80 19.24 -11.66
N LEU A 57 2.48 19.03 -11.81
CA LEU A 57 1.53 19.31 -10.74
C LEU A 57 1.73 18.44 -9.50
N GLN A 58 2.08 17.16 -9.67
CA GLN A 58 2.35 16.24 -8.55
C GLN A 58 3.56 16.73 -7.75
N VAL A 59 4.62 17.14 -8.45
CA VAL A 59 5.84 17.70 -7.84
C VAL A 59 5.54 19.01 -7.10
N ILE A 60 4.86 19.97 -7.76
CA ILE A 60 4.52 21.27 -7.15
C ILE A 60 3.58 21.10 -5.96
N ALA A 61 2.61 20.18 -6.03
CA ALA A 61 1.71 19.91 -4.92
C ALA A 61 2.36 19.11 -3.77
N GLY A 62 3.53 18.51 -4.01
CA GLY A 62 4.17 17.56 -3.10
C GLY A 62 3.25 16.39 -2.77
N LEU A 63 2.68 15.76 -3.81
CA LEU A 63 1.78 14.62 -3.72
C LEU A 63 2.33 13.45 -4.53
N LEU A 64 2.29 12.24 -3.95
CA LEU A 64 2.71 11.04 -4.65
C LEU A 64 1.71 10.75 -5.81
N PRO A 65 2.20 10.31 -6.99
CA PRO A 65 1.34 9.85 -8.06
C PRO A 65 0.39 8.74 -7.58
N LEU A 66 -0.89 8.85 -7.94
CA LEU A 66 -1.91 7.91 -7.48
C LEU A 66 -1.64 6.48 -7.98
N THR A 67 -1.01 6.34 -9.15
CA THR A 67 -0.56 5.04 -9.68
C THR A 67 0.46 4.38 -8.76
N LEU A 68 1.45 5.13 -8.25
CA LEU A 68 2.44 4.59 -7.31
C LEU A 68 1.80 4.21 -5.97
N LYS A 69 0.86 5.03 -5.48
CA LYS A 69 0.07 4.67 -4.29
C LYS A 69 -0.75 3.41 -4.49
N ALA A 70 -1.35 3.23 -5.65
CA ALA A 70 -2.12 2.03 -5.94
C ALA A 70 -1.24 0.78 -5.98
N VAL A 71 -0.03 0.86 -6.53
CA VAL A 71 0.96 -0.23 -6.46
C VAL A 71 1.31 -0.53 -5.01
N GLU A 72 1.64 0.48 -4.21
CA GLU A 72 1.98 0.30 -2.80
C GLU A 72 0.86 -0.42 -2.02
N VAL A 73 -0.38 0.05 -2.15
CA VAL A 73 -1.53 -0.52 -1.43
C VAL A 73 -1.87 -1.92 -1.93
N TYR A 74 -1.82 -2.14 -3.24
CA TYR A 74 -2.08 -3.46 -3.82
C TYR A 74 -1.02 -4.48 -3.40
N THR A 75 0.26 -4.11 -3.43
CA THR A 75 1.36 -4.97 -2.94
C THR A 75 1.19 -5.32 -1.46
N LYS A 76 0.83 -4.35 -0.62
CA LYS A 76 0.52 -4.59 0.80
C LYS A 76 -0.63 -5.58 0.96
N PHE A 77 -1.69 -5.46 0.17
CA PHE A 77 -2.81 -6.39 0.17
C PHE A 77 -2.40 -7.81 -0.25
N LEU A 78 -1.57 -7.96 -1.29
CA LEU A 78 -1.06 -9.27 -1.71
C LEU A 78 -0.25 -9.96 -0.60
N LEU A 79 0.64 -9.20 0.06
CA LEU A 79 1.54 -9.75 1.08
C LEU A 79 0.81 -10.02 2.40
N LEU A 80 0.04 -9.06 2.89
CA LEU A 80 -0.53 -9.12 4.24
C LEU A 80 -1.87 -9.87 4.28
N THR A 81 -2.67 -9.79 3.22
CA THR A 81 -4.01 -10.38 3.18
C THR A 81 -4.02 -11.72 2.45
N ILE A 82 -3.49 -11.76 1.22
CA ILE A 82 -3.52 -12.99 0.40
C ILE A 82 -2.35 -13.93 0.77
N LYS A 83 -1.25 -13.39 1.29
CA LYS A 83 0.00 -14.10 1.61
C LYS A 83 0.73 -14.66 0.39
N THR A 84 0.73 -13.90 -0.70
CA THR A 84 1.43 -14.23 -1.95
C THR A 84 2.64 -13.35 -2.15
N ASN A 85 3.71 -13.91 -2.71
CA ASN A 85 4.89 -13.14 -3.10
C ASN A 85 4.50 -12.09 -4.13
N ALA A 86 5.05 -10.88 -3.97
CA ALA A 86 4.74 -9.75 -4.83
C ALA A 86 6.02 -9.18 -5.43
N THR A 87 5.98 -8.86 -6.72
CA THR A 87 7.10 -8.22 -7.40
C THR A 87 6.80 -6.74 -7.61
N VAL A 88 7.75 -5.88 -7.23
CA VAL A 88 7.67 -4.42 -7.43
C VAL A 88 8.91 -3.99 -8.20
N GLY A 89 8.75 -3.82 -9.51
CA GLY A 89 9.89 -3.57 -10.40
C GLY A 89 10.83 -4.77 -10.40
N ASN A 90 12.06 -4.57 -9.91
CA ASN A 90 13.09 -5.62 -9.85
C ASN A 90 13.17 -6.29 -8.48
N LEU A 91 12.37 -5.84 -7.51
CA LEU A 91 12.37 -6.35 -6.14
C LEU A 91 11.28 -7.41 -5.99
N GLU A 92 11.66 -8.59 -5.53
CA GLU A 92 10.73 -9.63 -5.11
C GLU A 92 10.54 -9.55 -3.59
N LEU A 93 9.30 -9.41 -3.15
CA LEU A 93 8.93 -9.37 -1.74
C LEU A 93 8.29 -10.71 -1.38
N LEU A 94 8.94 -11.44 -0.48
CA LEU A 94 8.47 -12.73 0.01
C LEU A 94 7.48 -12.52 1.15
N SER A 95 6.29 -13.10 1.03
CA SER A 95 5.25 -12.93 2.04
C SER A 95 5.64 -13.46 3.42
N ASN A 96 6.53 -14.45 3.45
CA ASN A 96 6.96 -15.11 4.70
C ASN A 96 7.98 -14.27 5.48
N GLU A 97 8.65 -13.33 4.82
CA GLU A 97 9.66 -12.46 5.44
C GLU A 97 9.07 -11.15 5.95
N VAL A 98 7.85 -10.81 5.51
CA VAL A 98 7.16 -9.62 5.97
C VAL A 98 6.64 -9.87 7.38
N GLU A 99 7.13 -9.08 8.34
CA GLU A 99 6.58 -9.05 9.69
C GLU A 99 5.09 -8.73 9.63
N THR A 100 4.28 -9.75 9.92
CA THR A 100 2.84 -9.58 10.05
C THR A 100 2.54 -8.72 11.27
N LYS A 101 1.45 -7.94 11.21
CA LYS A 101 1.01 -7.14 12.34
C LYS A 101 0.77 -8.07 13.54
N ILE A 102 1.59 -7.93 14.58
CA ILE A 102 1.43 -8.65 15.83
C ILE A 102 0.11 -8.17 16.45
N ASP A 103 -0.85 -9.09 16.64
CA ASP A 103 -2.03 -8.78 17.42
C ASP A 103 -1.62 -8.75 18.90
N ILE A 104 -1.70 -7.57 19.52
CA ILE A 104 -1.38 -7.40 20.94
C ILE A 104 -2.42 -8.10 21.84
N TYR A 105 -3.58 -8.45 21.29
CA TYR A 105 -4.66 -9.14 22.00
C TYR A 105 -4.63 -10.67 21.83
N ASP A 106 -3.80 -11.20 20.92
CA ASP A 106 -3.50 -12.65 20.85
C ASP A 106 -2.67 -13.12 22.07
N TRP A 107 -2.19 -12.20 22.90
CA TRP A 107 -1.47 -12.50 24.14
C TRP A 107 -2.46 -12.88 25.26
N HIS A 108 -2.88 -14.13 25.28
CA HIS A 108 -3.62 -14.66 26.42
C HIS A 108 -2.66 -15.14 27.52
N LEU A 109 -2.90 -14.75 28.78
CA LEU A 109 -2.02 -15.09 29.92
C LEU A 109 -1.86 -16.60 30.14
N ALA A 110 -2.80 -17.43 29.69
CA ALA A 110 -2.70 -18.89 29.77
C ALA A 110 -1.76 -19.51 28.70
N ASP A 111 -1.46 -18.80 27.60
CA ASP A 111 -0.59 -19.30 26.52
C ASP A 111 0.90 -19.08 26.82
N CYS A 112 1.22 -18.40 27.93
CA CYS A 112 2.58 -18.18 28.38
C CYS A 112 3.31 -19.51 28.67
N GLY A 113 2.60 -20.58 29.09
CA GLY A 113 3.24 -21.88 29.36
C GLY A 113 3.59 -22.69 28.12
N SER A 114 2.78 -22.60 27.05
CA SER A 114 2.91 -23.47 25.87
C SER A 114 3.95 -22.95 24.87
N ARG A 115 4.09 -21.62 24.73
CA ARG A 115 5.04 -21.00 23.79
C ARG A 115 6.49 -21.07 24.27
N PHE A 116 6.74 -20.86 25.57
CA PHE A 116 8.07 -21.04 26.16
C PHE A 116 8.54 -22.51 26.05
N HIS A 117 7.66 -23.49 26.17
CA HIS A 117 8.04 -24.91 26.04
C HIS A 117 8.52 -25.27 24.63
N LEU A 118 7.92 -24.68 23.58
CA LEU A 118 8.34 -24.87 22.18
C LEU A 118 9.65 -24.13 21.86
N GLU A 119 9.88 -22.96 22.46
CA GLU A 119 11.11 -22.17 22.24
C GLU A 119 12.35 -22.87 22.83
N TRP A 120 12.21 -23.49 24.01
CA TRP A 120 13.31 -24.21 24.67
C TRP A 120 13.52 -25.65 24.15
N SER A 121 12.51 -26.30 23.56
CA SER A 121 12.68 -27.64 22.97
C SER A 121 13.54 -27.62 21.70
N HIS A 122 13.46 -26.56 20.90
CA HIS A 122 14.33 -26.35 19.74
C HIS A 122 15.80 -26.06 20.12
N LEU A 123 16.03 -25.47 21.29
CA LEU A 123 17.38 -25.20 21.81
C LEU A 123 18.02 -26.43 22.47
N LEU A 124 17.23 -27.29 23.12
CA LEU A 124 17.71 -28.53 23.75
C LEU A 124 17.97 -29.67 22.75
N ALA A 125 17.36 -29.63 21.55
CA ALA A 125 17.58 -30.63 20.50
C ALA A 125 18.88 -30.41 19.68
N LYS A 126 19.65 -29.36 19.98
CA LYS A 126 20.88 -28.96 19.27
C LYS A 126 22.17 -29.18 20.07
N THR A 127 22.07 -29.87 21.21
CA THR A 127 23.18 -30.37 22.03
C THR A 127 23.16 -31.89 22.05
#